data_AF-A0A953MNM9-F1
#
_entry.id   AF-A0A953MNM9-F1
#
_cell.length_a   1.000
_cell.length_b   1.000
_cell.length_c   1.000
_cell.angle_alpha   90.00
_cell.angle_beta   90.00
_cell.angle_gamma   90.00
#
_symmetry.space_group_name_H-M   'P 1'
#
loop_
_entity.id
_entity.type
_entity.pdbx_description
1 polymer ?
#
loop_
_entity_poly.entity_id
_entity_poly.type
_entity_poly.pdbx_seq_one_letter_code
_entity_poly.pdbx_strand_id
1 'polypeptide(L)'
;MKAAIDFINFLLPGLYLITFGIYFYDFMYGGKNFANSKRIFLFITLLFNAIYLVLRTVAFNHPPITNVFEIFTVLAFSVSFSYFLLELLTDIRGTGPFIII
;
A
#
# COMPACT_ATOMS: atom_id res chain seq x y z
N MET A 1 -22.27 -4.10 1.76
CA MET A 1 -21.24 -3.82 0.74
C MET A 1 -20.72 -2.38 0.85
N LYS A 2 -21.59 -1.36 0.77
CA LYS A 2 -21.19 0.06 0.92
C LYS A 2 -20.43 0.38 2.22
N ALA A 3 -20.95 -0.04 3.37
CA ALA A 3 -20.28 0.17 4.67
C ALA A 3 -18.87 -0.45 4.75
N ALA A 4 -18.63 -1.58 4.07
CA ALA A 4 -17.30 -2.19 4.00
C ALA A 4 -16.34 -1.37 3.14
N ILE A 5 -16.81 -0.84 2.01
CA ILE A 5 -16.03 0.05 1.14
C ILE A 5 -15.69 1.34 1.89
N ASP A 6 -16.67 1.95 2.57
CA ASP A 6 -16.47 3.18 3.35
C ASP A 6 -15.45 2.96 4.49
N PHE A 7 -15.57 1.83 5.20
CA PHE A 7 -14.61 1.46 6.25
C PHE A 7 -13.19 1.28 5.69
N ILE A 8 -13.02 0.54 4.59
CA ILE A 8 -11.70 0.31 4.00
C ILE A 8 -11.14 1.62 3.42
N ASN A 9 -11.98 2.50 2.88
CA ASN A 9 -11.57 3.81 2.38
C ASN A 9 -11.02 4.71 3.49
N PHE A 10 -11.53 4.59 4.72
CA PHE A 10 -10.98 5.27 5.89
C PHE A 10 -9.72 4.58 6.44
N LEU A 11 -9.70 3.25 6.43
CA LEU A 11 -8.58 2.44 6.93
C LEU A 11 -7.32 2.56 6.06
N LEU A 12 -7.48 2.60 4.73
CA LEU A 12 -6.38 2.56 3.77
C LEU A 12 -5.37 3.71 3.94
N PRO A 13 -5.79 4.99 4.02
CA PRO A 13 -4.86 6.08 4.30
C PRO A 13 -4.07 5.88 5.59
N GLY A 14 -4.72 5.35 6.64
CA GLY A 14 -4.05 5.01 7.90
C GLY A 14 -2.98 3.93 7.73
N LEU A 15 -3.28 2.87 6.98
CA LEU A 15 -2.32 1.80 6.68
C LEU A 15 -1.13 2.30 5.86
N TYR A 16 -1.37 3.16 4.86
CA TYR A 16 -0.32 3.79 4.08
C TYR A 16 0.58 4.68 4.93
N LEU A 17 0.01 5.51 5.81
CA LEU A 17 0.77 6.36 6.74
C LEU A 17 1.60 5.54 7.73
N ILE A 18 1.04 4.46 8.29
CA ILE A 18 1.78 3.56 9.19
C ILE A 18 2.93 2.89 8.45
N THR A 19 2.67 2.38 7.24
CA THR A 19 3.69 1.75 6.41
C THR A 19 4.80 2.76 6.10
N PHE A 20 4.45 3.96 5.66
CA PHE A 20 5.40 5.03 5.42
C PHE A 20 6.24 5.35 6.66
N GLY A 21 5.62 5.48 7.84
CA GLY A 21 6.32 5.77 9.10
C GLY A 21 7.33 4.69 9.48
N ILE A 22 6.99 3.40 9.28
CA ILE A 22 7.90 2.28 9.54
C ILE A 22 9.08 2.32 8.58
N TYR A 23 8.83 2.54 7.29
CA TYR A 23 9.89 2.65 6.28
C TYR A 23 10.79 3.87 6.50
N PHE A 24 10.21 5.00 6.89
CA PHE A 24 10.95 6.22 7.22
C PHE A 24 11.83 6.02 8.46
N TYR A 25 11.31 5.39 9.52
CA TYR A 25 12.08 5.09 10.72
C TYR A 25 13.24 4.13 10.44
N ASP A 26 12.99 3.05 9.70
CA ASP A 26 14.03 2.08 9.31
C ASP A 26 15.14 2.75 8.47
N PHE A 27 14.77 3.65 7.57
CA PHE A 27 15.72 4.43 6.76
C PHE A 27 16.59 5.38 7.61
N MET A 28 16.02 6.04 8.61
CA MET A 28 16.75 6.99 9.46
C MET A 28 17.68 6.30 10.47
N TYR A 29 17.25 5.17 11.05
CA TYR A 29 17.97 4.52 12.15
C TYR A 29 18.73 3.25 11.76
N GLY A 30 18.64 2.78 10.51
CA GLY A 30 19.60 1.86 9.88
C GLY A 30 19.78 0.49 10.54
N GLY A 31 18.80 0.03 11.33
CA GLY A 31 18.90 -1.21 12.11
C GLY A 31 18.41 -2.44 11.34
N LYS A 32 19.29 -3.41 11.05
CA LYS A 32 18.95 -4.69 10.37
C LYS A 32 17.80 -5.49 11.02
N ASN A 33 17.42 -5.18 12.26
CA ASN A 33 16.46 -5.95 13.05
C ASN A 33 14.98 -5.73 12.68
N PHE A 34 14.63 -4.68 11.94
CA PHE A 34 13.22 -4.41 11.56
C PHE A 34 12.87 -4.81 10.12
N ALA A 35 13.81 -5.42 9.40
CA ALA A 35 13.70 -5.62 7.97
C ALA A 35 12.58 -6.57 7.52
N ASN A 36 12.20 -7.55 8.34
CA ASN A 36 11.07 -8.46 8.02
C ASN A 36 9.72 -7.85 8.39
N SER A 37 9.67 -6.98 9.40
CA SER A 37 8.42 -6.41 9.89
C SER A 37 7.83 -5.42 8.89
N LYS A 38 8.65 -4.52 8.33
CA LYS A 38 8.21 -3.52 7.33
C LYS A 38 7.53 -4.13 6.10
N ARG A 39 8.05 -5.27 5.64
CA ARG A 39 7.51 -6.00 4.50
C ARG A 39 6.12 -6.57 4.79
N ILE A 40 5.91 -7.07 6.01
CA ILE A 40 4.61 -7.58 6.45
C ILE A 40 3.58 -6.43 6.46
N PHE A 41 3.96 -5.25 6.98
CA PHE A 41 3.09 -4.08 6.95
C PHE A 41 2.75 -3.65 5.52
N LEU A 42 3.75 -3.55 4.63
CA LEU A 42 3.51 -3.22 3.23
C LEU A 42 2.61 -4.24 2.53
N PHE A 43 2.83 -5.54 2.79
CA PHE A 43 1.99 -6.61 2.24
C PHE A 43 0.55 -6.51 2.73
N ILE A 44 0.32 -6.25 4.02
CA ILE A 44 -1.02 -6.06 4.59
C ILE A 44 -1.69 -4.85 3.92
N THR A 45 -0.99 -3.72 3.80
CA THR A 45 -1.51 -2.52 3.13
C THR A 45 -1.91 -2.81 1.68
N LEU A 46 -1.06 -3.51 0.94
CA LEU A 46 -1.36 -3.92 -0.45
C LEU A 46 -2.53 -4.90 -0.53
N LEU A 47 -2.66 -5.83 0.41
CA LEU A 47 -3.78 -6.77 0.47
C LEU A 47 -5.10 -6.04 0.67
N PHE A 48 -5.16 -5.11 1.64
CA PHE A 48 -6.35 -4.28 1.86
C PHE A 48 -6.67 -3.39 0.66
N ASN A 49 -5.65 -2.84 -0.01
CA ASN A 49 -5.86 -2.02 -1.21
C ASN A 49 -6.40 -2.87 -2.37
N ALA A 50 -5.84 -4.06 -2.60
CA ALA A 50 -6.36 -5.00 -3.61
C ALA A 50 -7.82 -5.39 -3.32
N ILE A 51 -8.16 -5.71 -2.07
CA ILE A 51 -9.54 -6.00 -1.66
C ILE A 51 -10.45 -4.80 -1.92
N TYR A 52 -10.00 -3.58 -1.61
CA TYR A 52 -10.75 -2.36 -1.89
C TYR A 52 -11.06 -2.20 -3.38
N LEU A 53 -10.05 -2.36 -4.25
CA LEU A 53 -10.21 -2.25 -5.70
C LEU A 53 -11.21 -3.28 -6.24
N VAL A 54 -11.13 -4.54 -5.77
CA VAL A 54 -12.07 -5.61 -6.17
C VAL A 54 -13.49 -5.30 -5.69
N LEU A 55 -13.67 -4.99 -4.40
CA LEU A 55 -14.98 -4.69 -3.84
C LEU A 55 -15.64 -3.50 -4.54
N ARG A 56 -14.86 -2.47 -4.86
CA ARG A 56 -15.36 -1.29 -5.58
C ARG A 56 -15.75 -1.65 -7.01
N THR A 57 -14.92 -2.42 -7.71
CA THR A 57 -15.24 -2.85 -9.09
C THR A 57 -16.56 -3.60 -9.16
N VAL A 58 -16.77 -4.53 -8.21
CA VAL A 58 -18.02 -5.30 -8.12
C VAL A 58 -19.20 -4.43 -7.70
N ALA A 59 -19.02 -3.51 -6.75
CA ALA A 59 -20.12 -2.70 -6.22
C ALA A 59 -20.60 -1.61 -7.19
N PHE A 60 -19.70 -1.04 -7.99
CA PHE A 60 -20.02 0.06 -8.90
C PHE A 60 -20.08 -0.37 -10.38
N ASN A 61 -19.83 -1.66 -10.68
CA ASN A 61 -19.85 -2.24 -12.04
C ASN A 61 -18.94 -1.51 -13.05
N HIS A 62 -17.88 -0.86 -12.57
CA HIS A 62 -16.86 -0.26 -13.41
C HIS A 62 -15.48 -0.40 -12.75
N PRO A 63 -14.41 -0.49 -13.54
CA PRO A 63 -13.06 -0.43 -13.00
C PRO A 63 -12.81 0.95 -12.36
N PRO A 64 -12.00 1.03 -11.28
CA PRO A 64 -11.73 2.25 -10.54
C PRO A 64 -10.73 3.16 -11.29
N ILE A 65 -11.15 3.66 -12.46
CA ILE A 65 -10.38 4.57 -13.33
C ILE A 65 -11.23 5.74 -13.84
N THR A 66 -12.46 5.86 -13.34
CA THR A 66 -13.47 6.80 -13.87
C THR A 66 -13.36 8.19 -13.26
N ASN A 67 -12.66 8.33 -12.14
CA ASN A 67 -12.42 9.60 -11.46
C ASN A 67 -10.94 9.69 -11.05
N VAL A 68 -10.40 10.91 -11.03
CA VAL A 68 -9.06 11.28 -10.57
C VAL A 68 -8.69 10.59 -9.24
N PHE A 69 -9.59 10.58 -8.25
CA PHE A 69 -9.35 9.91 -6.97
C PHE A 69 -9.19 8.38 -7.09
N GLU A 70 -9.90 7.76 -8.04
CA GLU A 70 -9.78 6.33 -8.30
C GLU A 70 -8.44 6.01 -8.96
N ILE A 71 -8.06 6.84 -9.94
CA ILE A 71 -6.77 6.74 -10.62
C ILE A 71 -5.63 6.85 -9.62
N PHE A 72 -5.67 7.82 -8.69
CA PHE A 72 -4.66 7.93 -7.64
C PHE A 72 -4.60 6.70 -6.72
N THR A 73 -5.75 6.08 -6.44
CA THR A 73 -5.79 4.85 -5.61
C THR A 73 -5.14 3.67 -6.34
N VAL A 74 -5.41 3.53 -7.65
CA VAL A 74 -4.78 2.52 -8.49
C VAL A 74 -3.28 2.78 -8.62
N LEU A 75 -2.87 4.03 -8.83
CA LEU A 75 -1.46 4.42 -8.88
C LEU A 75 -0.73 4.10 -7.57
N ALA A 76 -1.31 4.49 -6.42
CA ALA A 76 -0.74 4.18 -5.11
C ALA A 76 -0.57 2.67 -4.90
N PHE A 77 -1.54 1.86 -5.34
CA PHE A 77 -1.43 0.41 -5.35
C PHE A 77 -0.30 -0.07 -6.26
N SER A 78 -0.29 0.34 -7.53
CA SER A 78 0.69 -0.10 -8.52
C SER A 78 2.12 0.22 -8.11
N VAL A 79 2.36 1.47 -7.68
CA VAL A 79 3.68 1.96 -7.27
C VAL A 79 4.18 1.20 -6.03
N SER A 80 3.32 1.04 -5.02
CA SER A 80 3.65 0.28 -3.81
C SER A 80 3.83 -1.22 -4.08
N PHE A 81 3.08 -1.78 -5.02
CA PHE A 81 3.20 -3.18 -5.41
C PHE A 81 4.51 -3.43 -6.16
N SER A 82 4.88 -2.54 -7.09
CA SER A 82 6.19 -2.56 -7.74
C SER A 82 7.32 -2.48 -6.72
N TYR A 83 7.19 -1.62 -5.71
CA TYR A 83 8.16 -1.54 -4.62
C TYR A 83 8.27 -2.85 -3.84
N PHE A 84 7.14 -3.43 -3.44
CA PHE A 84 7.10 -4.73 -2.75
C PHE A 84 7.74 -5.84 -3.57
N LEU A 85 7.51 -5.87 -4.89
CA LEU A 85 8.13 -6.82 -5.81
C LEU A 85 9.64 -6.60 -5.92
N LEU A 86 10.10 -5.35 -6.01
CA LEU A 86 11.53 -5.05 -6.03
C LEU A 86 12.21 -5.55 -4.75
N GLU A 87 11.63 -5.30 -3.57
CA GLU A 87 12.16 -5.83 -2.30
C GLU A 87 12.07 -7.37 -2.23
N LEU A 88 11.07 -8.00 -2.86
CA LEU A 88 10.97 -9.47 -2.96
C LEU A 88 12.08 -10.08 -3.79
N LEU A 89 12.32 -9.50 -4.96
CA LEU A 89 13.17 -10.10 -5.98
C LEU A 89 14.65 -9.77 -5.75
N THR A 90 14.94 -8.56 -5.27
CA THR A 90 16.34 -8.11 -5.11
C THR A 90 16.90 -8.38 -3.71
N ASP A 91 16.04 -8.67 -2.72
CA ASP A 91 16.38 -8.70 -1.29
C ASP A 91 17.13 -7.43 -0.80
N ILE A 92 17.09 -6.34 -1.59
CA ILE A 92 17.63 -5.04 -1.22
C ILE A 92 16.57 -4.37 -0.35
N ARG A 93 16.80 -4.39 0.96
CA ARG A 93 15.85 -3.88 1.96
C ARG A 93 16.07 -2.40 2.28
N GLY A 94 16.95 -1.70 1.56
CA GLY A 94 17.39 -0.34 1.87
C GLY A 94 16.91 0.73 0.88
N THR A 95 15.88 0.47 0.10
CA THR A 95 15.42 1.35 -1.00
C THR A 95 14.77 2.66 -0.53
N GLY A 96 14.67 2.88 0.79
CA GLY A 96 14.19 4.13 1.40
C GLY A 96 12.66 4.29 1.34
N PRO A 97 12.12 5.36 1.95
CA PRO A 97 10.67 5.62 2.01
C PRO A 97 10.09 6.13 0.68
N PHE A 98 10.93 6.27 -0.35
CA PHE A 98 10.72 7.11 -1.54
C PHE A 98 9.50 6.75 -2.39
N ILE A 99 8.92 5.55 -2.23
CA ILE A 99 7.92 5.01 -3.15
C ILE A 99 6.52 4.91 -2.53
N ILE A 100 6.34 5.33 -1.26
CA ILE A 100 5.06 5.26 -0.55
C ILE A 100 4.49 6.68 -0.32
N ILE A 101 4.16 7.39 -1.41
CA ILE A 101 3.28 8.60 -1.42
C ILE A 101 2.36 8.50 -2.64
#